data_AF-A0A455X7Y6-F1
#
_entry.id   AF-A0A455X7Y6-F1
#
_cell.length_a   1.000
_cell.length_b   1.000
_cell.length_c   1.000
_cell.angle_alpha   90.00
_cell.angle_beta   90.00
_cell.angle_gamma   90.00
#
_symmetry.space_group_name_H-M   'P 1'
#
loop_
_entity.id
_entity.type
_entity.pdbx_description
1 polymer ?
#
loop_
_entity_poly.entity_id
_entity_poly.type
_entity_poly.pdbx_seq_one_letter_code
_entity_poly.pdbx_strand_id
1 'polypeptide(L)' 'MWFAQNSSQFERLKNLSVINLPMENTRAIAKLAQRNMQLQCTIQDGQVWLSDGNDSAQVERVLLKVPSTRGH' A
#
# COMPACT_ATOMS: atom_id res chain seq x y z
N MET A 1 -6.94 10.60 -11.54
CA MET A 1 -6.20 11.88 -11.70
C MET A 1 -6.16 12.68 -10.37
N TRP A 2 -5.80 12.11 -9.22
CA TRP A 2 -5.72 12.88 -7.96
C TRP A 2 -4.29 13.33 -7.65
N PHE A 3 -3.34 12.41 -7.78
CA PHE A 3 -1.92 12.68 -7.53
C PHE A 3 -1.37 13.76 -8.46
N ALA A 4 -1.66 13.66 -9.76
CA ALA A 4 -1.23 14.65 -10.75
C ALA A 4 -1.75 16.07 -10.45
N GLN A 5 -2.99 16.21 -9.98
CA GLN A 5 -3.57 17.52 -9.62
C GLN A 5 -2.89 18.16 -8.41
N ASN A 6 -2.35 17.35 -7.50
CA ASN A 6 -1.77 17.81 -6.24
C ASN A 6 -0.22 17.70 -6.22
N SER A 7 0.39 17.30 -7.34
CA SER A 7 1.83 16.98 -7.43
C SER A 7 2.71 18.15 -6.98
N SER A 8 2.38 19.38 -7.39
CA SER A 8 3.15 20.58 -7.05
C SER A 8 3.18 20.89 -5.54
N GLN A 9 2.13 20.52 -4.80
CA GLN A 9 2.10 20.65 -3.34
C GLN A 9 2.90 19.52 -2.68
N PHE A 10 2.77 18.29 -3.20
CA PHE A 10 3.48 17.12 -2.68
C PHE A 10 4.99 17.21 -2.88
N GLU A 11 5.46 17.82 -3.97
CA GLU A 11 6.90 18.05 -4.22
C GLU A 11 7.57 18.85 -3.11
N ARG A 12 6.88 19.86 -2.56
CA ARG A 12 7.41 20.72 -1.48
C ARG A 12 7.57 19.97 -0.15
N LEU A 13 6.84 18.87 0.02
CA LEU A 13 6.85 18.07 1.24
C LEU A 13 7.99 17.03 1.19
N LYS A 14 9.11 17.34 1.86
CA LYS A 14 10.32 16.50 1.86
C LYS A 14 10.15 15.19 2.64
N ASN A 15 9.28 15.16 3.63
CA ASN A 15 9.04 13.98 4.48
C ASN A 15 7.75 13.21 4.10
N LEU A 16 7.18 13.46 2.91
CA LEU A 16 5.93 12.84 2.49
C LEU A 16 6.19 11.56 1.67
N SER A 17 5.52 10.48 2.08
CA SER A 17 5.39 9.25 1.31
C SER A 17 3.97 9.16 0.77
N VAL A 18 3.82 8.89 -0.53
CA VAL A 18 2.53 8.60 -1.15
C VAL A 18 2.58 7.23 -1.78
N ILE A 19 1.67 6.36 -1.38
CA ILE A 19 1.51 5.01 -1.92
C ILE A 19 0.13 4.89 -2.56
N ASN A 20 0.07 4.24 -3.71
CA ASN A 20 -1.16 3.89 -4.38
C ASN A 20 -1.35 2.38 -4.31
N LEU A 21 -2.54 1.96 -3.87
CA LEU A 21 -2.92 0.57 -3.85
C LEU A 21 -3.85 0.33 -5.05
N PRO A 22 -3.50 -0.54 -6.01
CA PRO A 22 -4.36 -0.85 -7.14
C PRO A 22 -5.75 -1.34 -6.70
N MET A 23 -6.78 -0.99 -7.48
CA MET A 23 -8.18 -1.33 -7.20
C MET A 23 -8.41 -2.85 -7.10
N GLU A 24 -7.75 -3.60 -7.98
CA GLU A 24 -7.75 -5.07 -7.99
C GLU A 24 -7.27 -5.65 -6.65
N ASN A 25 -6.13 -5.19 -6.14
CA ASN A 25 -5.53 -5.73 -4.92
C ASN A 25 -6.28 -5.26 -3.68
N THR A 26 -6.70 -4.00 -3.64
CA THR A 26 -7.54 -3.48 -2.53
C THR A 26 -8.87 -4.21 -2.44
N ARG A 27 -9.49 -4.58 -3.56
CA ARG A 27 -10.72 -5.39 -3.55
C ARG A 27 -10.47 -6.79 -3.01
N ALA A 28 -9.35 -7.43 -3.35
CA ALA A 28 -8.97 -8.73 -2.79
C ALA A 28 -8.76 -8.65 -1.27
N ILE A 29 -8.04 -7.63 -0.80
CA ILE A 29 -7.82 -7.40 0.64
C ILE A 29 -9.13 -7.10 1.37
N ALA A 30 -10.02 -6.32 0.76
CA ALA A 30 -11.33 -5.99 1.35
C ALA A 30 -12.22 -7.23 1.55
N LYS A 31 -12.07 -8.27 0.72
CA LYS A 31 -12.80 -9.54 0.91
C LYS A 31 -12.36 -10.30 2.17
N LEU A 32 -11.11 -10.13 2.60
CA LEU A 32 -10.59 -10.74 3.82
C LEU A 32 -11.13 -10.06 5.09
N ALA A 33 -11.85 -8.92 4.96
CA ALA A 33 -12.43 -8.23 6.09
C ALA A 33 -13.64 -8.99 6.66
N GLN A 34 -13.52 -9.41 7.92
CA GLN A 34 -14.54 -10.18 8.63
C GLN A 34 -14.72 -9.64 10.06
N ARG A 35 -15.86 -9.93 10.68
CA ARG A 35 -16.19 -9.47 12.05
C ARG A 35 -15.17 -9.94 13.09
N ASN A 36 -14.68 -11.17 12.95
CA ASN A 36 -13.58 -11.74 13.74
C ASN A 36 -12.42 -12.02 12.79
N MET A 37 -11.48 -11.09 12.67
CA MET A 37 -10.39 -11.17 11.70
C MET A 37 -9.18 -11.88 12.32
N GLN A 38 -8.75 -13.00 11.73
CA GLN A 38 -7.45 -13.62 12.02
C GLN A 38 -6.64 -13.60 10.73
N LEU A 39 -5.72 -12.66 10.61
CA LEU A 39 -4.89 -12.52 9.42
C LEU A 39 -3.46 -12.96 9.67
N GLN A 40 -2.97 -13.82 8.78
CA GLN A 40 -1.55 -14.10 8.63
C GLN A 40 -0.96 -13.08 7.64
N CYS A 41 0.09 -12.38 8.06
CA CYS A 41 0.86 -11.51 7.19
C CYS A 41 2.21 -12.15 6.89
N THR A 42 2.50 -12.37 5.61
CA THR A 42 3.76 -12.96 5.15
C THR A 42 4.52 -11.93 4.32
N ILE A 43 5.79 -11.70 4.69
CA ILE A 43 6.69 -10.79 3.97
C ILE A 43 7.88 -11.61 3.48
N GLN A 44 8.00 -11.79 2.16
CA GLN A 44 9.05 -12.58 1.53
C GLN A 44 9.44 -11.92 0.21
N ASP A 45 10.75 -11.81 -0.05
CA ASP A 45 11.30 -11.24 -1.29
C ASP A 45 10.71 -9.87 -1.67
N GLY A 46 10.41 -9.03 -0.67
CA GLY A 46 9.81 -7.71 -0.85
C GLY A 46 8.32 -7.72 -1.19
N GLN A 47 7.71 -8.89 -1.30
CA GLN A 47 6.28 -9.07 -1.47
C GLN A 47 5.60 -9.20 -0.10
N VAL A 48 4.35 -8.74 -0.04
CA VAL A 48 3.52 -8.81 1.16
C VAL A 48 2.25 -9.56 0.79
N TRP A 49 1.91 -10.57 1.58
CA TRP A 49 0.70 -11.37 1.43
C TRP A 49 -0.10 -11.35 2.72
N LEU A 50 -1.41 -11.20 2.59
CA LEU A 50 -2.37 -11.33 3.68
C LEU A 50 -3.25 -12.55 3.43
N SER A 51 -3.49 -13.36 4.45
CA SER A 51 -4.40 -14.50 4.37
C SER A 51 -5.24 -14.59 5.63
N ASP A 52 -6.50 -15.01 5.50
CA ASP A 52 -7.41 -15.28 6.63
C ASP A 52 -7.54 -16.78 6.95
N GLY A 53 -6.67 -17.61 6.36
CA GLY A 53 -6.68 -19.06 6.46
C GLY A 53 -7.51 -19.76 5.37
N ASN A 54 -8.39 -19.03 4.68
CA ASN A 54 -9.23 -19.57 3.60
C ASN A 54 -8.87 -18.93 2.25
N ASP A 55 -8.71 -17.61 2.26
CA ASP A 55 -8.33 -16.79 1.12
C ASP A 55 -6.97 -16.13 1.36
N SER A 56 -6.31 -15.74 0.27
CA SER A 56 -5.05 -15.00 0.31
C SER A 56 -5.05 -13.87 -0.72
N ALA A 57 -4.61 -12.69 -0.31
CA ALA A 57 -4.49 -11.51 -1.15
C ALA A 57 -3.07 -10.94 -1.08
N GLN A 58 -2.50 -10.67 -2.25
CA GLN A 58 -1.23 -9.95 -2.34
C GLN A 58 -1.45 -8.46 -2.09
N VAL A 59 -0.60 -7.87 -1.26
CA VAL A 59 -0.58 -6.43 -0.99
C VAL A 59 0.49 -5.79 -1.85
N GLU A 60 0.10 -5.40 -3.06
CA GLU A 60 0.97 -4.60 -3.92
C GLU A 60 0.69 -3.11 -3.72
N ARG A 61 1.76 -2.34 -3.75
CA ARG A 61 1.74 -0.89 -3.64
C ARG A 61 2.63 -0.29 -4.72
N VAL A 62 2.12 0.76 -5.34
CA VAL A 62 2.91 1.60 -6.25
C VAL A 62 3.34 2.82 -5.45
N LEU A 63 4.65 3.01 -5.33
CA LEU A 63 5.21 4.23 -4.73
C LEU A 63 5.01 5.38 -5.71
N LEU A 64 4.18 6.35 -5.34
CA LEU A 64 3.96 7.57 -6.13
C LEU A 64 4.92 8.69 -5.70
N LYS A 65 5.28 8.72 -4.42
CA LYS A 65 6.29 9.64 -3.88
C LYS A 65 7.01 8.97 -2.73
N VAL A 66 8.33 9.06 -2.74
CA VAL A 66 9.20 8.71 -1.61
C VAL A 66 9.71 9.99 -0.95
N PRO A 67 9.97 9.98 0.36
CA PRO A 67 10.57 11.12 1.03
C PRO A 67 11.95 11.36 0.42
N SER A 68 12.27 12.64 0.23
CA SER A 68 13.63 13.03 -0.19
C SER A 68 14.53 12.75 1.02
N THR A 69 15.27 11.65 0.97
CA THR A 69 16.20 11.20 2.01
C THR A 69 16.91 12.40 2.64
N ARG A 70 16.69 12.64 3.93
CA ARG A 70 17.53 13.57 4.68
C ARG A 70 18.92 12.96 4.68
N GLY A 71 19.84 13.57 3.94
CA GLY A 71 21.26 13.24 4.02
C GLY A 71 21.68 13.24 5.49
N HIS A 72 22.30 12.15 5.90
CA HIS A 72 23.04 12.06 7.15
C HIS A 72 24.42 12.69 6.96
#